data_AF-A0A022PWN5-F1
#
_entry.id   AF-A0A022PWN5-F1
#
_cell.length_a   1.000
_cell.length_b   1.000
_cell.length_c   1.000
_cell.angle_alpha   90.00
_cell.angle_beta   90.00
_cell.angle_gamma   90.00
#
_symmetry.space_group_name_H-M   'P 1'
#
loop_
_entity.id
_entity.type
_entity.pdbx_description
1 polymer ?
#
loop_
_entity_poly.entity_id
_entity_poly.type
_entity_poly.pdbx_seq_one_letter_code
_entity_poly.pdbx_strand_id
1 'polypeptide(L)'
;VLVLFSGPGIVKVNNIRAIAAQIVNKDSLSGLILVVQNKMTSQALKAVELFSFKVEIFQIADLLVNVTKHEMKPKHQVLTNEEKQNLLKKYSIDEKQLPRMLQKDAIARYYGMEKGQVVKVTYGGELTQLHVTYRCVW
;
A
#
# COMPACT_ATOMS: atom_id res chain seq x y z
N VAL A 1 -4.06 13.08 4.53
CA VAL A 1 -4.75 11.83 4.13
C VAL A 1 -6.18 11.86 4.67
N LEU A 2 -7.18 11.65 3.83
CA LEU A 2 -8.60 11.56 4.20
C LEU A 2 -9.08 10.11 4.10
N VAL A 3 -9.95 9.67 5.01
CA VAL A 3 -10.54 8.32 4.98
C VAL A 3 -12.05 8.44 4.80
N LEU A 4 -12.61 7.75 3.80
CA LEU A 4 -14.04 7.74 3.51
C LEU A 4 -14.58 6.31 3.49
N PHE A 5 -15.73 6.11 4.11
CA PHE A 5 -16.46 4.85 4.10
C PHE A 5 -17.63 4.94 3.13
N SER A 6 -17.66 4.05 2.14
CA SER A 6 -18.80 3.93 1.25
C SER A 6 -19.92 3.14 1.91
N GLY A 7 -21.17 3.47 1.58
CA GLY A 7 -22.34 2.72 1.99
C GLY A 7 -22.35 1.26 1.48
N PRO A 8 -23.32 0.45 1.91
CA PRO A 8 -23.35 -1.00 1.66
C PRO A 8 -23.58 -1.38 0.19
N GLY A 9 -23.99 -0.44 -0.66
CA GLY A 9 -24.25 -0.70 -2.08
C GLY A 9 -22.98 -0.86 -2.93
N ILE A 10 -23.17 -1.35 -4.15
CA ILE A 10 -22.14 -1.36 -5.19
C ILE A 10 -21.73 0.09 -5.48
N VAL A 11 -20.42 0.36 -5.44
CA VAL A 11 -19.89 1.71 -5.71
C VAL A 11 -19.93 1.97 -7.21
N LYS A 12 -20.76 2.95 -7.62
CA LYS A 12 -20.90 3.39 -9.01
C LYS A 12 -20.19 4.73 -9.24
N VAL A 13 -20.06 5.12 -10.51
CA VAL A 13 -19.40 6.38 -10.92
C VAL A 13 -20.03 7.61 -10.23
N ASN A 14 -21.35 7.62 -10.05
CA ASN A 14 -22.04 8.72 -9.40
C ASN A 14 -21.58 8.92 -7.94
N ASN A 15 -21.30 7.83 -7.22
CA ASN A 15 -20.77 7.91 -5.86
C ASN A 15 -19.36 8.53 -5.85
N ILE A 16 -18.50 8.15 -6.79
CA ILE A 16 -17.14 8.71 -6.93
C ILE A 16 -17.20 10.21 -7.27
N ARG A 17 -18.10 10.62 -8.17
CA ARG A 17 -18.31 12.03 -8.49
C ARG A 17 -18.84 12.83 -7.30
N ALA A 18 -19.76 12.26 -6.51
CA ALA A 18 -20.25 12.88 -5.30
C ALA A 18 -19.12 13.07 -4.27
N ILE A 19 -18.27 12.06 -4.09
CA ILE A 19 -17.06 12.16 -3.26
C ILE A 19 -16.13 13.27 -3.78
N ALA A 20 -15.89 13.33 -5.10
CA ALA A 20 -15.06 14.36 -5.71
C ALA A 20 -15.61 15.78 -5.49
N ALA A 21 -16.92 15.95 -5.43
CA ALA A 21 -17.58 17.22 -5.15
C ALA A 21 -17.53 17.61 -3.67
N GLN A 22 -17.55 16.64 -2.76
CA GLN A 22 -17.43 16.86 -1.31
C GLN A 22 -16.00 17.22 -0.88
N ILE A 23 -15.00 16.85 -1.67
CA ILE A 23 -13.60 17.21 -1.41
C ILE A 23 -13.41 18.68 -1.86
N VAL A 24 -13.71 19.60 -0.95
CA VAL A 24 -13.67 21.06 -1.16
C VAL A 24 -12.24 21.60 -1.32
N ASN A 25 -11.24 20.97 -0.67
CA ASN A 25 -9.83 21.40 -0.72
C ASN A 25 -8.94 20.35 -1.41
N LYS A 26 -9.07 20.25 -2.75
CA LYS A 26 -8.31 19.30 -3.57
C LYS A 26 -6.78 19.50 -3.49
N ASP A 27 -6.32 20.74 -3.27
CA ASP A 27 -4.89 21.08 -3.34
C ASP A 27 -4.10 20.74 -2.07
N SER A 28 -4.78 20.52 -0.93
CA SER A 28 -4.13 20.19 0.35
C SER A 28 -4.08 18.68 0.65
N LEU A 29 -4.71 17.88 -0.19
CA LEU A 29 -4.95 16.46 0.09
C LEU A 29 -3.85 15.60 -0.51
N SER A 30 -2.97 15.09 0.36
CA SER A 30 -1.88 14.18 -0.03
C SER A 30 -2.36 12.80 -0.47
N GLY A 31 -3.56 12.37 -0.06
CA GLY A 31 -4.13 11.09 -0.46
C GLY A 31 -5.49 10.79 0.18
N LEU A 32 -6.23 9.87 -0.45
CA LEU A 32 -7.57 9.43 -0.05
C LEU A 32 -7.58 7.91 0.14
N ILE A 33 -8.10 7.45 1.27
CA ILE A 33 -8.36 6.04 1.54
C ILE A 33 -9.88 5.82 1.44
N LEU A 34 -10.31 5.06 0.45
CA LEU A 34 -11.70 4.71 0.22
C LEU A 34 -11.96 3.27 0.69
N VAL A 35 -12.75 3.13 1.75
CA VAL A 35 -13.17 1.82 2.27
C VAL A 35 -14.52 1.45 1.67
N VAL A 36 -14.57 0.33 0.94
CA VAL A 36 -15.77 -0.17 0.27
C VAL A 36 -16.26 -1.47 0.89
N GLN A 37 -17.57 -1.64 1.02
CA GLN A 37 -18.15 -2.90 1.50
C GLN A 37 -18.33 -3.91 0.37
N ASN A 38 -18.75 -3.42 -0.80
CA ASN A 38 -19.03 -4.22 -1.98
C ASN A 38 -18.10 -3.86 -3.15
N LYS A 39 -18.16 -4.68 -4.21
CA LYS A 39 -17.36 -4.47 -5.42
C LYS A 39 -17.65 -3.09 -6.03
N MET A 40 -16.63 -2.51 -6.65
CA MET A 40 -16.74 -1.28 -7.42
C MET A 40 -16.85 -1.60 -8.92
N THR A 41 -17.62 -0.83 -9.67
CA THR A 41 -17.72 -1.03 -11.12
C THR A 41 -16.44 -0.60 -11.83
N SER A 42 -16.13 -1.21 -12.99
CA SER A 42 -14.93 -0.85 -13.77
C SER A 42 -14.91 0.62 -14.20
N GLN A 43 -16.08 1.22 -14.45
CA GLN A 43 -16.17 2.64 -14.76
C GLN A 43 -15.81 3.51 -13.54
N ALA A 44 -16.21 3.09 -12.34
CA ALA A 44 -15.88 3.80 -11.11
C ALA A 44 -14.38 3.70 -10.79
N LEU A 45 -13.74 2.55 -11.05
CA LEU A 45 -12.28 2.40 -10.97
C LEU A 45 -11.56 3.40 -11.88
N LYS A 46 -11.96 3.49 -13.16
CA LYS A 46 -11.40 4.48 -14.09
C LYS A 46 -11.61 5.92 -13.63
N ALA A 47 -12.75 6.22 -13.01
CA ALA A 47 -13.03 7.56 -12.50
C ALA A 47 -12.13 7.92 -11.30
N VAL A 48 -11.69 6.93 -10.51
CA VAL A 48 -10.75 7.14 -9.40
C VAL A 48 -9.34 7.47 -9.91
N GLU A 49 -8.92 6.89 -11.04
CA GLU A 49 -7.62 7.20 -11.65
C GLU A 49 -7.51 8.65 -12.15
N LEU A 50 -8.63 9.37 -12.29
CA LEU A 50 -8.66 10.77 -12.71
C LEU A 50 -8.37 11.77 -11.57
N PHE A 51 -8.28 11.31 -10.32
CA PHE A 51 -7.92 12.19 -9.21
C PHE A 51 -6.45 12.59 -9.30
N SER A 52 -6.16 13.86 -9.01
CA SER A 52 -4.79 14.39 -9.00
C SER A 52 -3.95 13.93 -7.80
N PHE A 53 -4.58 13.27 -6.81
CA PHE A 53 -3.96 12.76 -5.59
C PHE A 53 -4.10 11.23 -5.51
N LYS A 54 -3.24 10.60 -4.70
CA LYS A 54 -3.22 9.15 -4.53
C LYS A 54 -4.52 8.65 -3.89
N VAL A 55 -5.19 7.69 -4.51
CA VAL A 55 -6.38 7.04 -3.95
C VAL A 55 -6.12 5.56 -3.71
N GLU A 56 -6.28 5.12 -2.47
CA GLU A 56 -6.16 3.73 -2.06
C GLU A 56 -7.55 3.17 -1.74
N ILE A 57 -7.89 2.04 -2.33
CA ILE A 57 -9.19 1.40 -2.13
C ILE A 57 -8.99 0.15 -1.30
N PHE A 58 -9.76 0.00 -0.22
CA PHE A 58 -9.74 -1.18 0.64
C PHE A 58 -11.14 -1.79 0.74
N GLN A 59 -11.21 -3.11 0.70
CA GLN A 59 -12.45 -3.79 1.07
C GLN A 59 -12.55 -3.84 2.59
N ILE A 60 -13.74 -3.59 3.14
CA ILE A 60 -13.94 -3.64 4.59
C ILE A 60 -13.58 -5.02 5.16
N ALA A 61 -13.81 -6.09 4.38
CA ALA A 61 -13.46 -7.45 4.74
C ALA A 61 -11.95 -7.63 4.98
N ASP A 62 -11.10 -6.98 4.18
CA ASP A 62 -9.64 -7.03 4.32
C ASP A 62 -9.15 -6.34 5.59
N LEU A 63 -9.94 -5.40 6.13
CA LEU A 63 -9.60 -4.60 7.31
C LEU A 63 -10.12 -5.20 8.63
N LEU A 64 -10.94 -6.27 8.56
CA LEU A 64 -11.49 -6.92 9.76
C LEU A 64 -10.39 -7.51 10.66
N VAL A 65 -9.30 -7.98 10.06
CA VAL A 65 -8.16 -8.55 10.76
C VAL A 65 -6.92 -7.77 10.40
N ASN A 66 -6.21 -7.25 11.41
CA ASN A 66 -4.95 -6.60 11.18
C ASN A 66 -3.87 -7.64 10.87
N VAL A 67 -3.52 -7.78 9.58
CA VAL A 67 -2.45 -8.66 9.09
C VAL A 67 -1.10 -8.39 9.75
N THR A 68 -0.88 -7.16 10.23
CA THR A 68 0.33 -6.79 10.98
C THR A 68 0.26 -7.16 12.45
N LYS A 69 -0.71 -7.92 12.94
CA LYS A 69 -0.69 -8.45 14.32
C LYS A 69 -0.53 -9.97 14.37
N HIS A 70 -0.40 -10.60 13.21
CA HIS A 70 -0.15 -12.04 13.12
C HIS A 70 1.20 -12.41 13.76
N GLU A 71 1.23 -13.50 14.53
CA GLU A 71 2.41 -13.95 15.28
C GLU A 71 3.58 -14.31 14.35
N MET A 72 3.32 -15.10 13.31
CA MET A 72 4.36 -15.55 12.35
C MET A 72 4.82 -14.47 11.35
N LYS A 73 4.56 -13.19 11.58
CA LYS A 73 4.94 -12.14 10.64
C LYS A 73 6.38 -11.65 10.89
N PRO A 74 7.20 -11.47 9.85
CA PRO A 74 8.46 -10.76 10.00
C PRO A 74 8.22 -9.25 10.17
N LYS A 75 9.23 -8.56 10.71
CA LYS A 75 9.22 -7.09 10.80
C LYS A 75 9.59 -6.51 9.44
N HIS A 76 8.77 -5.60 8.93
CA HIS A 76 8.97 -4.92 7.64
C HIS A 76 9.31 -3.45 7.90
N GLN A 77 10.38 -2.96 7.30
CA GLN A 77 10.81 -1.57 7.37
C GLN A 77 11.10 -1.07 5.95
N VAL A 78 10.43 0.01 5.54
CA VAL A 78 10.73 0.68 4.27
C VAL A 78 12.03 1.46 4.42
N LEU A 79 12.98 1.24 3.51
CA LEU A 79 14.25 1.96 3.50
C LEU A 79 14.08 3.34 2.86
N THR A 80 14.86 4.32 3.35
CA THR A 80 14.98 5.62 2.69
C THR A 80 15.78 5.50 1.39
N ASN A 81 15.72 6.53 0.54
CA ASN A 81 16.49 6.56 -0.70
C ASN A 81 18.01 6.46 -0.42
N GLU A 82 18.50 7.09 0.65
CA GLU A 82 19.91 7.03 1.05
C GLU A 82 20.30 5.62 1.50
N GLU A 83 19.50 4.99 2.35
CA GLU A 83 19.71 3.62 2.81
C GLU A 83 19.67 2.62 1.65
N LYS A 84 18.75 2.80 0.70
CA LYS A 84 18.67 2.01 -0.54
C LYS A 84 19.97 2.14 -1.34
N GLN A 85 20.46 3.36 -1.57
CA GLN A 85 21.70 3.57 -2.33
C GLN A 85 22.91 2.95 -1.63
N ASN A 86 23.00 3.09 -0.31
CA ASN A 86 24.06 2.47 0.48
C ASN A 86 24.00 0.94 0.43
N LEU A 87 22.80 0.35 0.45
CA LEU A 87 22.60 -1.09 0.30
C LEU A 87 23.09 -1.60 -1.07
N LEU A 88 22.66 -0.95 -2.15
CA LEU A 88 23.04 -1.33 -3.52
C LEU A 88 24.56 -1.24 -3.72
N LYS A 89 25.20 -0.18 -3.20
CA LYS A 89 26.65 -0.02 -3.21
C LYS A 89 27.38 -1.06 -2.37
N LYS A 90 26.88 -1.37 -1.17
CA LYS A 90 27.51 -2.33 -0.25
C LYS A 90 27.59 -3.72 -0.84
N TYR A 91 26.56 -4.15 -1.56
CA TYR A 91 26.49 -5.47 -2.19
C TYR A 91 26.88 -5.46 -3.67
N SER A 92 27.20 -4.29 -4.24
CA SER A 92 27.48 -4.11 -5.67
C SER A 92 26.41 -4.74 -6.57
N ILE A 93 25.13 -4.52 -6.22
CA ILE A 93 23.97 -5.07 -6.93
C ILE A 93 23.10 -3.97 -7.52
N ASP A 94 22.37 -4.33 -8.57
CA ASP A 94 21.31 -3.51 -9.14
C ASP A 94 19.97 -3.77 -8.46
N GLU A 95 19.08 -2.78 -8.50
CA GLU A 95 17.72 -2.88 -7.96
C GLU A 95 16.92 -4.07 -8.54
N LYS A 96 17.17 -4.41 -9.81
CA LYS A 96 16.50 -5.52 -10.52
C LYS A 96 16.89 -6.90 -9.99
N GLN A 97 18.03 -7.00 -9.31
CA GLN A 97 18.56 -8.25 -8.74
C GLN A 97 17.98 -8.54 -7.34
N LEU A 98 17.33 -7.55 -6.70
CA LEU A 98 16.65 -7.77 -5.44
C LEU A 98 15.41 -8.67 -5.63
N PRO A 99 15.14 -9.59 -4.69
CA PRO A 99 13.89 -10.34 -4.67
C PRO A 99 12.68 -9.40 -4.72
N ARG A 100 11.67 -9.76 -5.53
CA ARG A 100 10.52 -8.89 -5.77
C ARG A 100 9.41 -9.13 -4.76
N MET A 101 8.73 -8.05 -4.37
CA MET A 101 7.48 -8.05 -3.63
C MET A 101 6.41 -7.44 -4.52
N LEU A 102 5.24 -8.08 -4.61
CA LEU A 102 4.13 -7.56 -5.40
C LEU A 102 3.56 -6.29 -4.75
N GLN A 103 3.30 -5.25 -5.53
CA GLN A 103 2.56 -4.08 -5.03
C GLN A 103 1.18 -4.44 -4.43
N LYS A 104 0.56 -5.53 -4.93
CA LYS A 104 -0.73 -6.04 -4.46
C LYS A 104 -0.65 -6.87 -3.17
N ASP A 105 0.55 -7.14 -2.67
CA ASP A 105 0.75 -7.85 -1.40
C ASP A 105 0.04 -7.12 -0.25
N ALA A 106 -0.53 -7.88 0.70
CA ALA A 106 -1.29 -7.30 1.81
C ALA A 106 -0.43 -6.35 2.67
N ILE A 107 0.86 -6.67 2.87
CA ILE A 107 1.78 -5.82 3.63
C ILE A 107 2.18 -4.59 2.81
N ALA A 108 2.46 -4.75 1.52
CA ALA A 108 2.77 -3.63 0.63
C ALA A 108 1.61 -2.63 0.59
N ARG A 109 0.36 -3.12 0.46
CA ARG A 109 -0.85 -2.29 0.51
C ARG A 109 -1.07 -1.65 1.87
N TYR A 110 -0.86 -2.38 2.97
CA TYR A 110 -1.06 -1.84 4.32
C TYR A 110 -0.14 -0.64 4.62
N TYR A 111 1.11 -0.69 4.17
CA TYR A 111 2.07 0.40 4.32
C TYR A 111 2.06 1.41 3.15
N GLY A 112 1.16 1.26 2.18
CA GLY A 112 1.05 2.17 1.02
C GLY A 112 2.30 2.19 0.14
N MET A 113 3.05 1.08 0.08
CA MET A 113 4.35 1.01 -0.60
C MET A 113 4.24 1.18 -2.11
N GLU A 114 5.24 1.83 -2.68
CA GLU A 114 5.29 2.18 -4.10
C GLU A 114 6.38 1.40 -4.84
N LYS A 115 6.19 1.29 -6.15
CA LYS A 115 7.12 0.60 -7.03
C LYS A 115 8.53 1.20 -6.91
N GLY A 116 9.51 0.34 -6.74
CA GLY A 116 10.92 0.71 -6.58
C GLY A 116 11.34 1.02 -5.14
N GLN A 117 10.42 0.99 -4.17
CA GLN A 117 10.79 1.03 -2.76
C GLN A 117 11.39 -0.31 -2.34
N VAL A 118 12.42 -0.24 -1.49
CA VAL A 118 13.08 -1.43 -0.93
C VAL A 118 12.66 -1.59 0.53
N VAL A 119 12.23 -2.80 0.86
CA VAL A 119 11.77 -3.18 2.19
C VAL A 119 12.78 -4.12 2.80
N LYS A 120 13.27 -3.77 3.98
CA LYS A 120 14.02 -4.66 4.86
C LYS A 120 13.04 -5.55 5.62
N VAL A 121 13.20 -6.85 5.46
CA VAL A 121 12.39 -7.87 6.13
C VAL A 121 13.27 -8.60 7.12
N THR A 122 12.93 -8.49 8.41
CA THR A 122 13.66 -9.13 9.51
C THR A 122 12.81 -10.24 10.09
N TYR A 123 13.29 -11.48 9.95
CA TYR A 123 12.73 -12.66 10.58
C TYR A 123 13.41 -12.83 11.93
N GLY A 124 12.62 -12.86 12.99
CA GLY A 124 13.07 -13.21 14.33
C GLY A 124 12.12 -14.25 14.89
N GLY A 125 12.69 -15.28 15.48
CA GLY A 125 11.97 -16.29 16.25
C GLY A 125 12.76 -16.60 17.51
N GLU A 126 12.08 -17.16 18.51
CA GLU A 126 12.70 -17.53 19.79
C GLU A 126 13.81 -18.59 19.63
N LEU A 127 13.70 -19.41 18.58
CA LEU A 127 14.61 -20.52 18.30
C LEU A 127 15.59 -20.27 17.14
N THR A 128 15.41 -19.20 16.36
CA THR A 128 16.18 -18.97 15.11
C THR A 128 17.01 -17.70 15.18
N GLN A 129 18.22 -17.76 14.59
CA GLN A 129 19.05 -16.57 14.41
C GLN A 129 18.30 -15.51 13.60
N LEU A 130 18.52 -14.24 13.96
CA LEU A 130 17.96 -13.10 13.23
C LEU A 130 18.40 -13.16 11.76
N HIS A 131 17.44 -13.34 10.87
CA HIS A 131 17.67 -13.38 9.43
C HIS A 131 17.09 -12.13 8.79
N VAL A 132 17.94 -11.38 8.07
CA VAL A 132 17.57 -10.14 7.39
C VAL A 132 17.64 -10.33 5.89
N THR A 133 16.57 -9.97 5.19
CA THR A 133 16.53 -9.93 3.72
C THR A 133 15.97 -8.60 3.24
N TYR A 134 16.17 -8.30 1.97
CA TYR A 134 15.70 -7.07 1.32
C TYR A 134 14.87 -7.44 0.10
N ARG A 135 13.73 -6.78 -0.07
CA ARG A 135 12.83 -6.99 -1.21
C ARG A 135 12.48 -5.67 -1.88
N CYS A 136 12.42 -5.65 -3.20
CA CYS A 136 12.00 -4.48 -3.98
C CYS A 136 10.52 -4.62 -4.38
N VAL A 137 9.73 -3.58 -4.17
CA VAL A 137 8.32 -3.54 -4.57
C VAL A 137 8.22 -3.32 -6.08
N TRP A 138 7.46 -4.18 -6.76
CA TRP A 138 7.29 -4.16 -8.22
C TRP A 138 5.83 -4.07 -8.66
#